data_AF-A0A1H2U2N9-F1
#
_entry.id   AF-A0A1H2U2N9-F1
#
_cell.length_a   1.000
_cell.length_b   1.000
_cell.length_c   1.000
_cell.angle_alpha   90.00
_cell.angle_beta   90.00
_cell.angle_gamma   90.00
#
_symmetry.space_group_name_H-M   'P 1'
#
loop_
_entity.id
_entity.type
_entity.pdbx_description
1 polymer ?
#
loop_
_entity_poly.entity_id
_entity_poly.type
_entity_poly.pdbx_seq_one_letter_code
_entity_poly.pdbx_strand_id
1 'polypeptide(L)'
;MNGIALEQKDKGVGKVVYMHRYEVIPEKLAKYQKLATQEARRAVNEDDGVLGMFVTAEHDAPNVIHTMEIYRDREAFEKYQASEACQTYMMEVMPMFSMTHMVENMPGNIVLSDKGIHKRLVTKD
;
A
#
# COMPACT_ATOMS: atom_id res chain seq x y z
N MET A 1 7.82 0.25 15.08
CA MET A 1 6.66 -0.08 14.23
C MET A 1 7.22 -0.22 12.83
N ASN A 2 7.21 -1.42 12.25
CA ASN A 2 7.91 -1.72 10.99
C ASN A 2 7.04 -1.41 9.76
N GLY A 3 6.16 -0.40 9.89
CA GLY A 3 5.32 0.07 8.80
C GLY A 3 6.15 0.94 7.86
N ILE A 4 6.09 0.63 6.57
CA ILE A 4 6.73 1.41 5.50
C ILE A 4 5.82 2.60 5.13
N ALA A 5 4.53 2.34 4.99
CA ALA A 5 3.52 3.35 4.74
C ALA A 5 2.16 2.92 5.31
N LEU A 6 1.45 3.84 5.92
CA LEU A 6 0.07 3.63 6.39
C LEU A 6 -0.76 4.84 5.97
N GLU A 7 -1.11 4.88 4.69
CA GLU A 7 -1.78 6.03 4.07
C GLU A 7 -3.23 5.66 3.80
N GLN A 8 -4.16 6.55 4.17
CA GLN A 8 -5.58 6.36 3.92
C GLN A 8 -6.32 7.69 3.82
N LYS A 9 -7.47 7.69 3.12
CA LYS A 9 -8.46 8.76 3.25
C LYS A 9 -9.14 8.65 4.62
N ASP A 10 -9.67 9.77 5.13
CA ASP A 10 -10.30 9.83 6.46
C ASP A 10 -11.44 8.82 6.62
N LYS A 11 -12.26 8.70 5.57
CA LYS A 11 -13.42 7.82 5.50
C LYS A 11 -13.68 7.30 4.10
N GLY A 12 -14.41 6.18 4.02
CA GLY A 12 -14.84 5.61 2.75
C GLY A 12 -15.30 4.16 2.90
N VAL A 13 -15.90 3.62 1.84
CA VAL A 13 -16.23 2.20 1.75
C VAL A 13 -15.49 1.63 0.56
N GLY A 14 -14.50 0.78 0.84
CA GLY A 14 -13.78 0.03 -0.17
C GLY A 14 -14.51 -1.26 -0.50
N LYS A 15 -14.83 -1.46 -1.77
CA LYS A 15 -15.49 -2.68 -2.28
C LYS A 15 -14.51 -3.64 -2.94
N VAL A 16 -13.29 -3.17 -3.22
CA VAL A 16 -12.22 -3.96 -3.80
C VAL A 16 -11.00 -3.81 -2.91
N VAL A 17 -10.44 -4.95 -2.51
CA VAL A 17 -9.29 -5.02 -1.61
C VAL A 17 -8.34 -6.04 -2.19
N TYR A 18 -7.09 -5.62 -2.40
CA TYR A 18 -6.01 -6.51 -2.79
C TYR A 18 -4.99 -6.58 -1.67
N MET A 19 -4.51 -7.79 -1.41
CA MET A 19 -3.43 -8.03 -0.46
C MET A 19 -2.33 -8.79 -1.17
N HIS A 20 -1.09 -8.38 -0.95
CA HIS A 20 0.07 -9.02 -1.53
C HIS A 20 1.11 -9.29 -0.47
N ARG A 21 1.85 -10.38 -0.66
CA ARG A 21 3.12 -10.64 0.01
C ARG A 21 4.23 -10.58 -1.02
N TYR A 22 5.27 -9.82 -0.73
CA TYR A 22 6.47 -9.70 -1.54
C TYR A 22 7.69 -10.10 -0.73
N GLU A 23 8.64 -10.75 -1.38
CA GLU A 23 10.00 -10.82 -0.87
C GLU A 23 10.86 -9.89 -1.71
N VAL A 24 11.44 -8.89 -1.07
CA VAL A 24 12.32 -7.91 -1.71
C VAL A 24 13.75 -8.41 -1.60
N ILE A 25 14.51 -8.28 -2.69
CA ILE A 25 15.95 -8.53 -2.69
C ILE A 25 16.60 -7.62 -1.63
N PRO A 26 17.33 -8.15 -0.63
CA PRO A 26 17.80 -7.36 0.53
C PRO A 26 18.57 -6.08 0.16
N GLU A 27 19.39 -6.12 -0.88
CA GLU A 27 20.19 -4.99 -1.37
C GLU A 27 19.32 -3.87 -2.00
N LYS A 28 18.07 -4.18 -2.37
CA LYS A 28 17.10 -3.24 -2.95
C LYS A 28 16.10 -2.72 -1.92
N LEU A 29 16.08 -3.28 -0.70
CA LEU A 29 15.06 -3.01 0.30
C LEU A 29 14.90 -1.52 0.61
N ALA A 30 16.00 -0.81 0.89
CA ALA A 30 15.94 0.61 1.21
C ALA A 30 15.36 1.46 0.06
N LYS A 31 15.69 1.09 -1.19
CA LYS A 31 15.15 1.76 -2.38
C LYS A 31 13.65 1.46 -2.53
N TYR A 32 13.26 0.21 -2.40
CA TYR A 32 11.87 -0.21 -2.44
C TYR A 32 11.03 0.52 -1.39
N GLN A 33 11.48 0.55 -0.13
CA GLN A 33 10.76 1.21 0.97
C GLN A 33 10.50 2.68 0.66
N LYS A 34 11.52 3.40 0.16
CA LYS A 34 11.37 4.81 -0.24
C LYS A 34 10.32 4.98 -1.32
N LEU A 35 10.38 4.19 -2.39
CA LEU A 35 9.44 4.27 -3.51
C LEU A 35 8.02 3.90 -3.08
N ALA A 36 7.86 2.84 -2.31
CA ALA A 36 6.56 2.38 -1.81
C ALA A 36 5.91 3.42 -0.87
N THR A 37 6.69 4.08 0.00
CA THR A 37 6.18 5.18 0.82
C THR A 37 5.72 6.36 -0.02
N GLN A 38 6.49 6.73 -1.04
CA GLN A 38 6.15 7.82 -1.94
C GLN A 38 4.86 7.52 -2.72
N GLU A 39 4.76 6.32 -3.29
CA GLU A 39 3.60 5.92 -4.08
C GLU A 39 2.34 5.75 -3.23
N ALA A 40 2.43 5.11 -2.06
CA ALA A 40 1.28 4.98 -1.15
C ALA A 40 0.69 6.34 -0.79
N ARG A 41 1.56 7.32 -0.47
CA ARG A 41 1.13 8.68 -0.13
C ARG A 41 0.56 9.40 -1.34
N ARG A 42 1.19 9.28 -2.51
CA ARG A 42 0.72 9.89 -3.75
C ARG A 42 -0.66 9.35 -4.12
N ALA A 43 -0.80 8.04 -4.24
CA ALA A 43 -2.03 7.37 -4.65
C ALA A 43 -3.21 7.76 -3.76
N VAL A 44 -3.05 7.73 -2.43
CA VAL A 44 -4.13 8.12 -1.51
C VAL A 44 -4.52 9.60 -1.64
N ASN A 45 -3.56 10.49 -1.88
CA ASN A 45 -3.82 11.93 -1.97
C ASN A 45 -4.36 12.36 -3.33
N GLU A 46 -3.91 11.74 -4.42
CA GLU A 46 -4.15 12.19 -5.79
C GLU A 46 -5.18 11.33 -6.54
N ASP A 47 -5.28 10.03 -6.22
CA ASP A 47 -6.24 9.13 -6.85
C ASP A 47 -7.51 9.02 -5.99
N ASP A 48 -8.59 9.69 -6.40
CA ASP A 48 -9.88 9.71 -5.66
C ASP A 48 -10.46 8.33 -5.36
N GLY A 49 -10.14 7.33 -6.20
CA GLY A 49 -10.59 5.95 -6.06
C GLY A 49 -9.76 5.10 -5.10
N VAL A 50 -8.56 5.54 -4.74
CA VAL A 50 -7.65 4.83 -3.82
C VAL A 50 -7.93 5.30 -2.40
N LEU A 51 -8.53 4.42 -1.60
CA LEU A 51 -8.95 4.75 -0.24
C LEU A 51 -7.86 4.49 0.79
N GLY A 52 -7.01 3.50 0.56
CA GLY A 52 -5.92 3.17 1.48
C GLY A 52 -4.82 2.34 0.82
N MET A 53 -3.59 2.61 1.23
CA MET A 53 -2.37 1.93 0.82
C MET A 53 -1.55 1.66 2.08
N PHE A 54 -1.56 0.41 2.52
CA PHE A 54 -0.82 -0.04 3.71
C PHE A 54 0.32 -0.93 3.27
N VAL A 55 1.54 -0.56 3.61
CA VAL A 55 2.76 -1.29 3.26
C VAL A 55 3.53 -1.53 4.55
N THR A 56 3.77 -2.80 4.88
CA THR A 56 4.38 -3.20 6.16
C THR A 56 5.41 -4.29 5.94
N ALA A 57 6.43 -4.33 6.80
CA ALA A 57 7.41 -5.40 6.81
C ALA A 57 7.17 -6.35 7.99
N GLU A 58 7.48 -7.64 7.84
CA GLU A 58 7.51 -8.57 8.97
C GLU A 58 8.55 -8.11 10.01
N HIS A 59 8.30 -8.40 11.29
CA HIS A 59 9.20 -7.99 12.36
C HIS A 59 10.58 -8.66 12.26
N ASP A 60 10.58 -9.97 12.04
CA ASP A 60 11.79 -10.80 12.06
C ASP A 60 12.40 -11.00 10.65
N ALA A 61 11.68 -10.58 9.59
CA ALA A 61 12.11 -10.67 8.20
C ALA A 61 11.78 -9.35 7.46
N PRO A 62 12.58 -8.28 7.65
CA PRO A 62 12.23 -6.94 7.17
C PRO A 62 12.18 -6.80 5.65
N ASN A 63 12.68 -7.78 4.90
CA ASN A 63 12.57 -7.86 3.44
C ASN A 63 11.29 -8.58 2.96
N VAL A 64 10.50 -9.15 3.87
CA VAL A 64 9.18 -9.71 3.59
C VAL A 64 8.13 -8.63 3.84
N ILE A 65 7.47 -8.22 2.76
CA ILE A 65 6.57 -7.08 2.72
C ILE A 65 5.14 -7.56 2.51
N HIS A 66 4.21 -6.98 3.26
CA HIS A 66 2.78 -7.15 3.06
C HIS A 66 2.16 -5.83 2.63
N THR A 67 1.37 -5.87 1.55
CA THR A 67 0.53 -4.75 1.15
C THR A 67 -0.94 -5.06 1.34
N MET A 68 -1.69 -4.01 1.67
CA MET A 68 -3.15 -4.00 1.61
C MET A 68 -3.57 -2.72 0.91
N GLU A 69 -4.31 -2.88 -0.17
CA GLU A 69 -4.71 -1.80 -1.07
C GLU A 69 -6.23 -1.80 -1.13
N ILE A 70 -6.84 -0.67 -0.80
CA ILE A 70 -8.29 -0.53 -0.68
C ILE A 70 -8.77 0.47 -1.71
N TYR A 71 -9.67 0.01 -2.59
CA TYR A 71 -10.25 0.80 -3.65
C TYR A 71 -11.75 0.93 -3.45
N ARG A 72 -12.31 2.10 -3.78
CA ARG A 72 -13.75 2.37 -3.67
C ARG A 72 -14.59 1.33 -4.41
N ASP A 73 -14.14 0.92 -5.58
CA ASP A 73 -14.80 -0.02 -6.48
C ASP A 73 -13.79 -0.56 -7.52
N ARG A 74 -14.27 -1.41 -8.44
CA ARG A 74 -13.46 -2.02 -9.49
C ARG A 74 -12.95 -1.00 -10.50
N GLU A 75 -13.75 -0.01 -10.86
CA GLU A 75 -13.38 1.06 -11.79
C GLU A 75 -12.23 1.90 -11.23
N ALA A 76 -12.27 2.22 -9.93
CA ALA A 76 -11.19 2.90 -9.23
C ALA A 76 -9.86 2.13 -9.30
N PHE A 77 -9.90 0.81 -9.10
CA PHE A 77 -8.71 -0.04 -9.22
C PHE A 77 -8.15 -0.03 -10.65
N GLU A 78 -9.01 -0.21 -11.65
CA GLU A 78 -8.60 -0.24 -13.06
C GLU A 78 -8.02 1.11 -13.50
N LYS A 79 -8.61 2.22 -13.06
CA LYS A 79 -8.08 3.56 -13.30
C LYS A 79 -6.71 3.76 -12.66
N TYR A 80 -6.53 3.35 -11.40
CA TYR A 80 -5.24 3.44 -10.72
C TYR A 80 -4.16 2.62 -11.45
N GLN A 81 -4.44 1.36 -11.78
CA GLN A 81 -3.52 0.49 -12.53
C GLN A 81 -3.16 1.02 -13.92
N ALA A 82 -4.09 1.72 -14.57
CA ALA A 82 -3.86 2.34 -15.87
C ALA A 82 -3.11 3.68 -15.79
N SER A 83 -2.88 4.24 -14.60
CA SER A 83 -2.21 5.52 -14.44
C SER A 83 -0.71 5.43 -14.77
N GLU A 84 -0.17 6.49 -15.36
CA GLU A 84 1.26 6.59 -15.67
C GLU A 84 2.13 6.48 -14.40
N ALA A 85 1.66 7.07 -13.30
CA ALA A 85 2.36 7.00 -12.01
C ALA A 85 2.46 5.57 -11.49
N CYS A 86 1.35 4.82 -11.45
CA CYS A 86 1.35 3.42 -11.02
C CYS A 86 2.23 2.56 -11.95
N GLN A 87 2.11 2.73 -13.26
CA GLN A 87 2.92 1.97 -14.22
C GLN A 87 4.42 2.25 -14.05
N THR A 88 4.79 3.52 -13.87
CA THR A 88 6.19 3.92 -13.63
C THR A 88 6.72 3.32 -12.33
N TYR A 89 5.95 3.41 -11.25
CA TYR A 89 6.29 2.78 -9.97
C TYR A 89 6.47 1.26 -10.13
N MET A 90 5.53 0.57 -10.76
CA MET A 90 5.58 -0.88 -10.95
C MET A 90 6.77 -1.32 -11.82
N MET A 91 7.10 -0.59 -12.89
CA MET A 91 8.30 -0.85 -13.69
C MET A 91 9.58 -0.76 -12.86
N GLU A 92 9.64 0.17 -11.91
CA GLU A 92 10.81 0.35 -11.07
C GLU A 92 10.94 -0.72 -9.98
N VAL A 93 9.83 -1.12 -9.34
CA VAL A 93 9.87 -2.04 -8.19
C VAL A 93 9.77 -3.52 -8.55
N MET A 94 9.14 -3.90 -9.66
CA MET A 94 9.00 -5.32 -10.05
C MET A 94 10.34 -6.07 -10.11
N PRO A 95 11.44 -5.51 -10.66
CA PRO A 95 12.74 -6.16 -10.65
C PRO A 95 13.39 -6.29 -9.26
N MET A 96 12.82 -5.66 -8.23
CA MET A 96 13.32 -5.74 -6.85
C MET A 96 12.74 -6.93 -6.08
N PHE A 97 11.73 -7.62 -6.61
CA PHE A 97 11.11 -8.76 -5.95
C PHE A 97 11.78 -10.08 -6.32
N SER A 98 12.13 -10.88 -5.33
CA SER A 98 12.50 -12.29 -5.50
C SER A 98 11.28 -13.21 -5.51
N MET A 99 10.19 -12.80 -4.87
CA MET A 99 8.92 -13.52 -4.89
C MET A 99 7.74 -12.56 -4.78
N THR A 100 6.65 -12.89 -5.48
CA THR A 100 5.35 -12.23 -5.35
C THR A 100 4.28 -13.27 -5.05
N HIS A 101 3.33 -12.91 -4.19
CA HIS A 101 2.18 -13.75 -3.87
C HIS A 101 0.95 -12.87 -3.65
N MET A 102 -0.12 -13.12 -4.40
CA MET A 102 -1.40 -12.46 -4.20
C MET A 102 -2.23 -13.27 -3.21
N VAL A 103 -2.78 -12.60 -2.21
CA VAL A 103 -3.71 -13.19 -1.25
C VAL A 103 -5.13 -12.98 -1.75
N GLU A 104 -5.86 -14.09 -1.91
CA GLU A 104 -7.27 -14.04 -2.28
C GLU A 104 -8.12 -13.58 -1.09
N ASN A 105 -8.93 -12.55 -1.31
CA ASN A 105 -9.81 -12.00 -0.30
C ASN A 105 -11.25 -12.49 -0.50
N MET A 106 -11.93 -12.80 0.60
CA MET A 106 -13.37 -12.99 0.55
C MET A 106 -14.05 -11.68 0.09
N PRO A 107 -15.10 -11.75 -0.74
CA PRO A 107 -15.87 -10.56 -1.10
C PRO A 107 -16.41 -9.86 0.14
N GLY A 108 -16.16 -8.56 0.26
CA GLY A 108 -16.58 -7.79 1.43
C GLY A 108 -16.29 -6.31 1.26
N ASN A 109 -17.02 -5.51 2.04
CA ASN A 109 -16.81 -4.06 2.11
C ASN A 109 -15.92 -3.75 3.31
N ILE A 110 -14.87 -2.96 3.10
CA ILE A 110 -14.07 -2.38 4.18
C ILE A 110 -14.49 -0.94 4.40
N VAL A 111 -14.93 -0.63 5.60
CA VAL A 111 -15.31 0.73 6.00
C VAL A 111 -14.11 1.39 6.67
N LEU A 112 -13.59 2.44 6.03
CA LEU A 112 -12.67 3.38 6.66
C LEU A 112 -13.48 4.42 7.41
N SER A 113 -13.10 4.65 8.67
CA SER A 113 -13.69 5.68 9.51
C SER A 113 -12.60 6.49 10.20
N ASP A 114 -12.93 7.73 10.57
CA ASP A 114 -12.04 8.71 11.20
C ASP A 114 -11.40 8.22 12.53
N LYS A 115 -11.81 7.05 13.05
CA LYS A 115 -11.25 6.44 14.27
C LYS A 115 -10.00 5.57 14.02
N GLY A 116 -9.55 5.41 12.76
CA GLY A 116 -8.70 4.30 12.34
C GLY A 116 -7.18 4.46 12.52
N ILE A 117 -6.60 5.66 12.38
CA ILE A 117 -5.15 5.87 12.58
C ILE A 117 -4.93 7.23 13.26
N HIS A 118 -4.81 7.23 14.58
CA HIS A 118 -4.32 8.42 15.28
C HIS A 118 -2.85 8.63 14.90
N LYS A 119 -2.53 9.77 14.26
CA LYS A 119 -1.15 10.27 14.17
C LYS A 119 -0.59 10.24 15.60
N ARG A 120 0.32 9.31 15.88
CA ARG A 120 1.01 9.27 17.16
C ARG A 120 1.68 10.64 17.28
N LEU A 121 1.31 11.39 18.31
CA LEU A 121 1.98 12.64 18.65
C LEU A 121 3.47 12.33 18.67
N VAL A 122 4.24 13.00 17.81
CA VAL A 122 5.69 13.05 17.97
C VAL A 122 5.87 13.79 19.29
N THR A 123 6.08 13.05 20.38
CA THR A 123 6.58 13.62 21.62
C THR A 123 7.93 14.21 21.27
N LYS A 124 7.98 15.53 21.13
CA LYS A 124 9.24 16.26 21.21
C LYS A 124 9.72 16.09 22.66
N ASP A 125 10.92 15.55 22.80
CA ASP A 125 11.73 15.69 24.01
C ASP A 125 11.91 17.17 24.38
#